data_AF-A0A233S7A5-F1
#
_entry.id   AF-A0A233S7A5-F1
#
_cell.length_a   1.000
_cell.length_b   1.000
_cell.length_c   1.000
_cell.angle_alpha   90.00
_cell.angle_beta   90.00
_cell.angle_gamma   90.00
#
_symmetry.space_group_name_H-M   'P 1'
#
loop_
_entity.id
_entity.type
_entity.pdbx_description
1 polymer ?
#
loop_
_entity_poly.entity_id
_entity_poly.type
_entity_poly.pdbx_seq_one_letter_code
_entity_poly.pdbx_strand_id
1 'polypeptide(L)'
;MRSEPFNRRVRLVVEVRDDHDELELAESVFAAQGWRVRPARDGDAVSADDGYSALIVEVPLRGSRLTARSMASEQVTTLAARRKLDVWVREAKLVRPKPAEPNTTYHVHHKVPDGASPALRWLAEHWIAVGGWDVRHTLHLRGEYTEEQRDRALAELNGRNLGGAPFDPDAHDVRRAIGPRPRDGSMDRHRKALQFAVIGVVVLVSLACGITLGASNTPWRFLALVWPLGMCWPVGTWVSANEPRPWLVRLGIGVALVWGLTAFGFIWGDSQPGGLSRQFAGILLTLLLGFTVFGLWYALSESWFSRNMQWFLPVLAAPLPFVLPWAGSYLHSMYLEERFGVPADSVHVAFYWQYAVALRPLGLAVACSLVLVALGGWARHFNLQTGASGLVRWVLPLMVLVAVLSVAIEALTGVDHAADRTIADATAGKRYPAAYFGIRGELVCVAPLNPKIPVINGPVPTTHPVLVFQASGDTVWLWDPDPARGKDTSRHALRVRAEDVQLAAGGGRRCRA
;
A
#
# COMPACT_ATOMS: atom_id res chain seq x y z
N MET A 1 1.47 -20.72 26.95
CA MET A 1 0.91 -20.22 25.68
C MET A 1 0.87 -18.69 25.73
N ARG A 2 1.49 -17.99 24.78
CA ARG A 2 1.40 -16.52 24.71
C ARG A 2 0.07 -16.17 24.06
N SER A 3 -0.81 -15.48 24.78
CA SER A 3 -2.06 -14.95 24.22
C SER A 3 -1.72 -14.02 23.06
N GLU A 4 -2.20 -14.33 21.87
CA GLU A 4 -2.12 -13.40 20.74
C GLU A 4 -2.82 -12.08 21.13
N PRO A 5 -2.19 -10.90 20.99
CA PRO A 5 -2.83 -9.64 21.36
C PRO A 5 -4.18 -9.45 20.63
N PHE A 6 -5.28 -9.24 21.34
CA PHE A 6 -6.61 -9.09 20.73
C PHE A 6 -7.10 -7.64 20.84
N ASN A 7 -7.96 -7.20 19.91
CA ASN A 7 -8.55 -5.85 19.95
C ASN A 7 -10.07 -5.87 20.17
N ARG A 8 -10.69 -7.06 20.23
CA ARG A 8 -12.11 -7.29 20.49
C ARG A 8 -12.29 -8.48 21.42
N ARG A 9 -13.37 -8.43 22.22
CA ARG A 9 -13.85 -9.57 23.01
C ARG A 9 -15.31 -9.78 22.68
N VAL A 10 -15.68 -11.01 22.36
CA VAL A 10 -17.08 -11.40 22.18
C VAL A 10 -17.42 -12.34 23.30
N ARG A 11 -18.50 -12.04 24.03
CA ARG A 11 -19.07 -12.92 25.05
C ARG A 11 -20.19 -13.71 24.38
N LEU A 12 -20.09 -15.02 24.47
CA LEU A 12 -21.04 -15.98 23.94
C LEU A 12 -21.75 -16.66 25.10
N VAL A 13 -23.05 -16.86 24.96
CA VAL A 13 -23.82 -17.81 25.76
C VAL A 13 -23.87 -19.10 24.97
N VAL A 14 -23.29 -20.14 25.56
CA VAL A 14 -23.07 -21.44 24.94
C VAL A 14 -23.81 -22.47 25.79
N GLU A 15 -24.75 -23.18 25.20
CA GLU A 15 -25.49 -24.26 25.85
C GLU A 15 -24.82 -25.57 25.51
N VAL A 16 -24.49 -26.35 26.54
CA VAL A 16 -23.87 -27.66 26.44
C VAL A 16 -24.82 -28.66 27.10
N ARG A 17 -24.92 -29.89 26.58
CA ARG A 17 -25.76 -30.92 27.21
C ARG A 17 -25.43 -31.03 28.71
N ASP A 18 -26.47 -31.15 29.54
CA ASP A 18 -26.35 -31.22 31.00
C ASP A 18 -25.87 -32.60 31.45
N ASP A 19 -24.63 -32.89 31.11
CA ASP A 19 -23.89 -34.11 31.40
C ASP A 19 -22.50 -33.69 31.89
N HIS A 20 -22.08 -34.23 33.03
CA HIS A 20 -20.87 -33.77 33.72
C HIS A 20 -19.61 -33.92 32.84
N ASP A 21 -19.53 -35.05 32.13
CA ASP A 21 -18.41 -35.37 31.24
C ASP A 21 -18.37 -34.44 30.02
N GLU A 22 -19.52 -34.11 29.44
CA GLU A 22 -19.63 -33.17 28.30
C GLU A 22 -19.28 -31.73 28.73
N LEU A 23 -19.69 -31.33 29.93
CA LEU A 23 -19.35 -30.01 30.48
C LEU A 23 -17.86 -29.87 30.74
N GLU A 24 -17.22 -30.84 31.39
CA GLU A 24 -15.78 -30.82 31.65
C GLU A 24 -14.98 -30.86 30.33
N LEU A 25 -15.44 -31.66 29.36
CA LEU A 25 -14.82 -31.72 28.04
C LEU A 25 -14.97 -30.39 27.29
N ALA A 26 -16.13 -29.77 27.31
CA ALA A 26 -16.34 -28.46 26.68
C ALA A 26 -15.47 -27.37 27.33
N GLU A 27 -15.42 -27.31 28.66
CA GLU A 27 -14.58 -26.35 29.39
C GLU A 27 -13.09 -26.53 29.07
N SER A 28 -12.60 -27.77 29.08
CA SER A 28 -11.19 -28.06 28.78
C SER A 28 -10.82 -27.74 27.31
N VAL A 29 -11.69 -28.06 26.35
CA VAL A 29 -11.49 -27.76 24.92
C VAL A 29 -11.43 -26.26 24.66
N PHE A 30 -12.34 -25.49 25.26
CA PHE A 30 -12.36 -24.04 25.12
C PHE A 30 -11.20 -23.36 25.86
N ALA A 31 -10.86 -23.83 27.06
CA ALA A 31 -9.71 -23.33 27.82
C ALA A 31 -8.39 -23.61 27.09
N ALA A 32 -8.26 -24.74 26.40
CA ALA A 32 -7.09 -25.07 25.57
C ALA A 32 -6.88 -24.11 24.39
N GLN A 33 -7.94 -23.44 23.91
CA GLN A 33 -7.83 -22.35 22.93
C GLN A 33 -7.42 -21.00 23.56
N GLY A 34 -7.25 -20.95 24.88
CA GLY A 34 -6.98 -19.74 25.64
C GLY A 34 -8.21 -18.84 25.83
N TRP A 35 -9.42 -19.39 25.64
CA TRP A 35 -10.67 -18.67 25.87
C TRP A 35 -11.02 -18.70 27.35
N ARG A 36 -11.68 -17.64 27.84
CA ARG A 36 -12.18 -17.64 29.22
C ARG A 36 -13.55 -18.27 29.24
N VAL A 37 -13.70 -19.33 30.02
CA VAL A 37 -14.97 -20.03 30.22
C VAL A 37 -15.35 -19.94 31.68
N ARG A 38 -16.65 -19.78 31.92
CA ARG A 38 -17.25 -19.86 33.26
C ARG A 38 -18.70 -20.32 33.13
N PRO A 39 -19.27 -20.96 34.17
CA PRO A 39 -20.71 -21.20 34.21
C PRO A 39 -21.49 -19.88 34.24
N ALA A 40 -22.70 -19.90 33.68
CA ALA A 40 -23.66 -18.82 33.83
C ALA A 40 -24.04 -18.66 35.31
N ARG A 41 -24.17 -17.41 35.76
CA ARG A 41 -24.59 -17.07 37.13
C ARG A 41 -25.94 -16.38 37.09
N ASP A 42 -26.66 -16.35 38.22
CA ASP A 42 -27.97 -15.69 38.32
C ASP A 42 -27.97 -14.22 37.83
N GLY A 43 -26.85 -13.52 38.01
CA GLY A 43 -26.67 -12.14 37.55
C GLY A 43 -26.48 -11.95 36.03
N ASP A 44 -26.35 -13.04 35.26
CA ASP A 44 -26.23 -12.98 33.79
C ASP A 44 -27.59 -13.00 33.08
N ALA A 45 -28.68 -13.30 33.81
CA ALA A 45 -30.06 -13.37 33.30
C ALA A 45 -30.21 -14.30 32.08
N VAL A 46 -29.52 -15.45 32.12
CA VAL A 46 -29.57 -16.50 31.10
C VAL A 46 -30.17 -17.75 31.73
N SER A 47 -31.26 -18.26 31.16
CA SER A 47 -31.79 -19.61 31.44
C SER A 47 -31.38 -20.54 30.29
N ALA A 48 -30.83 -21.71 30.60
CA ALA A 48 -30.62 -22.76 29.62
C ALA A 48 -31.95 -23.48 29.32
N ASP A 49 -32.04 -24.12 28.15
CA ASP A 49 -33.16 -25.00 27.83
C ASP A 49 -33.07 -26.32 28.61
N ASP A 50 -34.20 -27.03 28.76
CA ASP A 50 -34.26 -28.29 29.53
C ASP A 50 -33.25 -29.33 29.00
N GLY A 51 -32.40 -29.84 29.90
CA GLY A 51 -31.33 -30.79 29.56
C GLY A 51 -30.03 -30.17 29.07
N TYR A 52 -29.89 -28.84 29.16
CA TYR A 52 -28.66 -28.12 28.86
C TYR A 52 -28.20 -27.26 30.03
N SER A 53 -26.88 -27.10 30.13
CA SER A 53 -26.19 -26.22 31.07
C SER A 53 -25.56 -25.05 30.29
N ALA A 54 -25.75 -23.83 30.79
CA ALA A 54 -25.24 -22.62 30.13
C ALA A 54 -23.82 -22.26 30.59
N LEU A 55 -22.91 -22.14 29.62
CA LEU A 55 -21.56 -21.63 29.77
C LEU A 55 -21.43 -20.24 29.12
N ILE A 56 -20.65 -19.38 29.76
CA ILE A 56 -20.26 -18.08 29.22
C ILE A 56 -18.83 -18.16 28.73
N VAL A 57 -18.66 -18.05 27.42
CA VAL A 57 -17.37 -18.12 26.74
C VAL A 57 -16.98 -16.74 26.23
N GLU A 58 -15.84 -16.21 26.68
CA GLU A 58 -15.25 -14.99 26.13
C GLU A 58 -14.19 -15.34 25.09
N VAL A 59 -14.50 -15.09 23.82
CA VAL A 59 -13.61 -15.31 22.68
C VAL A 59 -12.86 -14.01 22.37
N PRO A 60 -11.52 -13.97 22.54
CA PRO A 60 -10.71 -12.86 22.08
C PRO A 60 -10.59 -12.90 20.55
N LEU A 61 -10.96 -11.83 19.88
CA LEU A 61 -10.91 -11.73 18.42
C LEU A 61 -10.10 -10.52 17.95
N ARG A 62 -9.62 -10.63 16.71
CA ARG A 62 -8.97 -9.55 15.97
C ARG A 62 -9.84 -9.05 14.83
N GLY A 63 -9.50 -7.86 14.34
CA GLY A 63 -10.09 -7.30 13.13
C GLY A 63 -11.33 -6.43 13.38
N SER A 64 -12.22 -6.44 12.41
CA SER A 64 -13.38 -5.56 12.32
C SER A 64 -14.45 -5.93 13.34
N ARG A 65 -15.13 -4.90 13.84
CA ARG A 65 -16.28 -5.04 14.73
C ARG A 65 -17.49 -5.66 14.03
N LEU A 66 -17.63 -5.46 12.72
CA LEU A 66 -18.86 -5.78 11.97
C LEU A 66 -19.19 -7.28 12.01
N THR A 67 -18.17 -8.12 11.88
CA THR A 67 -18.28 -9.58 11.74
C THR A 67 -17.72 -10.35 12.94
N ALA A 68 -17.24 -9.65 13.97
CA ALA A 68 -16.66 -10.30 15.15
C ALA A 68 -17.64 -11.27 15.84
N ARG A 69 -18.93 -10.94 15.89
CA ARG A 69 -19.94 -11.80 16.53
C ARG A 69 -20.13 -13.12 15.77
N SER A 70 -20.37 -13.04 14.46
CA SER A 70 -20.56 -14.23 13.62
C SER A 70 -19.31 -15.11 13.63
N MET A 71 -18.12 -14.49 13.57
CA MET A 71 -16.84 -15.19 13.68
C MET A 71 -16.70 -15.92 15.02
N ALA A 72 -17.01 -15.28 16.15
CA ALA A 72 -16.92 -15.93 17.46
C ALA A 72 -17.86 -17.14 17.55
N SER A 73 -19.11 -16.99 17.12
CA SER A 73 -20.08 -18.10 17.09
C SER A 73 -19.58 -19.23 16.20
N GLU A 74 -19.07 -18.92 15.01
CA GLU A 74 -18.61 -19.91 14.05
C GLU A 74 -17.34 -20.65 14.51
N GLN A 75 -16.43 -19.98 15.22
CA GLN A 75 -15.28 -20.64 15.85
C GLN A 75 -15.72 -21.65 16.90
N VAL A 76 -16.70 -21.30 17.74
CA VAL A 76 -17.24 -22.20 18.75
C VAL A 76 -17.94 -23.39 18.09
N THR A 77 -18.83 -23.15 17.12
CA THR A 77 -19.57 -24.24 16.44
C THR A 77 -18.63 -25.14 15.63
N THR A 78 -17.65 -24.58 14.92
CA THR A 78 -16.65 -25.37 14.17
C THR A 78 -15.77 -26.19 15.11
N LEU A 79 -15.38 -25.64 16.26
CA LEU A 79 -14.58 -26.36 17.24
C LEU A 79 -15.40 -27.48 17.89
N ALA A 80 -16.65 -27.20 18.27
CA ALA A 80 -17.59 -28.19 18.79
C ALA A 80 -17.81 -29.33 17.79
N ALA A 81 -18.11 -29.01 16.52
CA ALA A 81 -18.28 -30.01 15.46
C ALA A 81 -17.03 -30.87 15.25
N ARG A 82 -15.82 -30.28 15.26
CA ARG A 82 -14.54 -31.02 15.14
C ARG A 82 -14.28 -31.94 16.33
N ARG A 83 -14.78 -31.59 17.51
CA ARG A 83 -14.62 -32.36 18.76
C ARG A 83 -15.84 -33.22 19.10
N LYS A 84 -16.88 -33.21 18.26
CA LYS A 84 -18.16 -33.91 18.43
C LYS A 84 -18.88 -33.55 19.73
N LEU A 85 -18.75 -32.29 20.17
CA LEU A 85 -19.46 -31.78 21.34
C LEU A 85 -20.86 -31.35 20.96
N ASP A 86 -21.85 -31.69 21.79
CA ASP A 86 -23.23 -31.24 21.64
C ASP A 86 -23.39 -29.84 22.26
N VAL A 87 -23.10 -28.83 21.44
CA VAL A 87 -22.98 -27.45 21.87
C VAL A 87 -23.71 -26.52 20.90
N TRP A 88 -24.53 -25.64 21.46
CA TRP A 88 -25.25 -24.61 20.72
C TRP A 88 -24.88 -23.21 21.21
N VAL A 89 -24.81 -22.23 20.29
CA VAL A 89 -24.54 -20.83 20.64
C VAL A 89 -25.86 -20.06 20.62
N ARG A 90 -26.40 -19.77 21.81
CA ARG A 90 -27.69 -19.08 21.98
C ARG A 90 -27.61 -17.58 21.74
N GLU A 91 -26.61 -16.92 22.32
CA GLU A 91 -26.43 -15.47 22.16
C GLU A 91 -24.95 -15.11 21.93
N ALA A 92 -24.71 -14.14 21.05
CA ALA A 92 -23.40 -13.57 20.82
C ALA A 92 -23.40 -12.05 21.02
N LYS A 93 -22.67 -11.57 22.03
CA LYS A 93 -22.60 -10.16 22.39
C LYS A 93 -21.17 -9.65 22.33
N LEU A 94 -20.93 -8.64 21.50
CA LEU A 94 -19.65 -7.95 21.48
C LEU A 94 -19.50 -7.16 22.79
N VAL A 95 -18.47 -7.51 23.57
CA VAL A 95 -18.09 -6.75 24.77
C VAL A 95 -17.57 -5.41 24.31
N ARG A 96 -18.39 -4.37 24.50
CA ARG A 96 -17.92 -3.00 24.30
C ARG A 96 -16.91 -2.71 25.40
N PRO A 97 -15.73 -2.17 25.08
CA PRO A 97 -14.92 -1.53 26.11
C PRO A 97 -15.84 -0.54 26.82
N LYS A 98 -15.86 -0.56 28.17
CA LYS A 98 -16.44 0.56 28.92
C LYS A 98 -15.84 1.81 28.27
N PRO A 99 -16.65 2.80 27.85
CA PRO A 99 -16.08 4.03 27.28
C PRO A 99 -14.99 4.47 28.22
N ALA A 100 -13.77 4.61 27.69
CA ALA A 100 -12.62 4.98 28.51
C ALA A 100 -13.07 6.21 29.31
N GLU A 101 -12.95 6.11 30.63
CA GLU A 101 -13.13 7.29 31.48
C GLU A 101 -12.26 8.39 30.85
N PRO A 102 -12.80 9.61 30.65
CA PRO A 102 -12.05 10.66 29.99
C PRO A 102 -10.71 10.80 30.71
N ASN A 103 -9.62 10.77 29.95
CA ASN A 103 -8.28 10.96 30.49
C ASN A 103 -7.77 12.30 30.00
N THR A 104 -7.32 13.14 30.93
CA THR A 104 -6.67 14.41 30.61
C THR A 104 -5.16 14.19 30.63
N THR A 105 -4.51 14.49 29.50
CA THR A 105 -3.05 14.49 29.38
C THR A 105 -2.52 15.90 29.66
N TYR A 106 -1.69 16.01 30.69
CA TYR A 106 -0.97 17.22 31.07
C TYR A 106 0.48 17.11 30.62
N HIS A 107 0.98 18.16 29.98
CA HIS A 107 2.39 18.34 29.62
C HIS A 107 3.00 19.37 30.58
N VAL A 108 4.13 19.03 31.18
CA VAL A 108 4.87 19.96 32.05
C VAL A 108 5.76 20.86 31.20
N HIS A 109 5.73 22.15 31.49
CA HIS A 109 6.60 23.15 30.89
C HIS A 109 7.18 24.10 31.94
N HIS A 110 8.23 24.83 31.57
CA HIS A 110 8.74 25.88 32.44
C HIS A 110 7.83 27.11 32.44
N LYS A 111 7.70 27.75 33.61
CA LYS A 111 7.02 29.04 33.77
C LYS A 111 7.81 30.16 33.10
N VAL A 112 7.09 31.20 32.68
CA VAL A 112 7.70 32.45 32.22
C VAL A 112 8.24 33.20 33.45
N PRO A 113 9.51 33.65 33.47
CA PRO A 113 10.05 34.41 34.61
C PRO A 113 9.23 35.68 34.91
N ASP A 114 8.98 35.97 36.18
CA ASP A 114 8.14 37.11 36.59
C ASP A 114 8.69 38.47 36.12
N GLY A 115 10.02 38.59 36.00
CA GLY A 115 10.72 39.78 35.48
C GLY A 115 10.87 39.85 33.96
N ALA A 116 10.26 38.92 33.20
CA ALA A 116 10.35 38.91 31.74
C ALA A 116 9.75 40.18 31.12
N SER A 117 10.40 40.72 30.09
CA SER A 117 9.86 41.82 29.31
C SER A 117 8.55 41.41 28.62
N PRO A 118 7.62 42.36 28.32
CA PRO A 118 6.36 42.04 27.67
C PRO A 118 6.53 41.27 26.35
N ALA A 119 7.57 41.60 25.57
CA ALA A 119 7.89 40.90 24.32
C ALA A 119 8.37 39.46 24.56
N LEU A 120 9.21 39.23 25.58
CA LEU A 120 9.67 37.90 25.93
C LEU A 120 8.53 37.04 26.49
N ARG A 121 7.65 37.63 27.30
CA ARG A 121 6.43 36.95 27.81
C ARG A 121 5.51 36.54 26.67
N TRP A 122 5.26 37.46 25.73
CA TRP A 122 4.48 37.16 24.52
C TRP A 122 5.11 36.01 23.70
N LEU A 123 6.43 36.04 23.45
CA LEU A 123 7.12 34.95 22.73
C LEU A 123 7.05 33.62 23.50
N ALA A 124 7.27 33.66 24.82
CA ALA A 124 7.26 32.48 25.67
C ALA A 124 5.88 31.83 25.68
N GLU A 125 4.79 32.60 25.79
CA GLU A 125 3.41 32.09 25.69
C GLU A 125 3.14 31.36 24.37
N HIS A 126 3.64 31.89 23.25
CA HIS A 126 3.50 31.26 21.94
C HIS A 126 4.34 29.98 21.83
N TRP A 127 5.57 30.00 22.36
CA TRP A 127 6.48 28.86 22.35
C TRP A 127 5.98 27.72 23.25
N ILE A 128 5.47 28.06 24.44
CA ILE A 128 4.76 27.18 25.36
C ILE A 128 3.54 26.56 24.68
N ALA A 129 2.72 27.37 24.00
CA ALA A 129 1.50 26.91 23.35
C ALA A 129 1.76 25.93 22.18
N VAL A 130 2.96 25.90 21.60
CA VAL A 130 3.36 24.87 20.60
C VAL A 130 4.15 23.72 21.20
N GLY A 131 4.48 23.77 22.49
CA GLY A 131 5.23 22.74 23.22
C GLY A 131 6.75 22.86 23.11
N GLY A 132 7.26 23.98 22.63
CA GLY A 132 8.70 24.22 22.53
C GLY A 132 9.39 24.40 23.89
N TRP A 133 8.63 24.62 24.96
CA TRP A 133 9.12 24.79 26.33
C TRP A 133 8.76 23.61 27.27
N ASP A 134 8.42 22.45 26.71
CA ASP A 134 8.06 21.26 27.49
C ASP A 134 9.29 20.57 28.08
N VAL A 135 9.20 20.10 29.33
CA VAL A 135 10.24 19.34 30.06
C VAL A 135 10.23 17.84 29.69
N ARG A 136 9.48 17.47 28.63
CA ARG A 136 9.23 16.07 28.21
C ARG A 136 8.65 15.18 29.32
N HIS A 137 7.97 15.78 30.29
CA HIS A 137 7.25 15.09 31.35
C HIS A 137 5.74 15.18 31.09
N THR A 138 5.05 14.04 31.13
CA THR A 138 3.61 13.94 30.83
C THR A 138 2.88 13.17 31.92
N LEU A 139 1.81 13.76 32.46
CA LEU A 139 0.94 13.13 33.44
C LEU A 139 -0.43 12.84 32.82
N HIS A 140 -0.94 11.63 33.02
CA HIS A 140 -2.28 11.24 32.60
C HIS A 140 -3.16 11.05 33.83
N LEU A 141 -4.19 11.89 33.97
CA LEU A 141 -5.19 11.76 35.03
C LEU A 141 -6.53 11.32 34.47
N ARG A 142 -7.25 10.49 35.23
CA ARG A 142 -8.64 10.13 34.95
C ARG A 142 -9.57 11.29 35.33
N GLY A 143 -10.64 11.48 34.58
CA GLY A 143 -11.64 12.54 34.75
C GLY A 143 -11.54 13.64 33.68
N GLU A 144 -12.61 14.43 33.57
CA GLU A 144 -12.65 15.62 32.72
C GLU A 144 -11.85 16.77 33.35
N TYR A 145 -11.42 17.71 32.49
CA TYR A 145 -10.69 18.90 32.94
C TYR A 145 -11.57 19.76 33.85
N THR A 146 -11.10 19.94 35.08
CA THR A 146 -11.57 20.94 36.04
C THR A 146 -10.35 21.62 36.67
N GLU A 147 -10.53 22.82 37.21
CA GLU A 147 -9.45 23.49 37.97
C GLU A 147 -8.98 22.61 39.14
N GLU A 148 -9.89 21.91 39.81
CA GLU A 148 -9.55 20.91 40.83
C GLU A 148 -8.69 19.74 40.29
N GLN A 149 -8.91 19.32 39.04
CA GLN A 149 -8.10 18.28 38.40
C GLN A 149 -6.69 18.80 38.06
N ARG A 150 -6.57 20.08 37.69
CA ARG A 150 -5.27 20.73 37.47
C ARG A 150 -4.49 20.84 38.78
N ASP A 151 -5.13 21.24 39.87
CA ASP A 151 -4.49 21.29 41.19
C ASP A 151 -4.05 19.91 41.66
N ARG A 152 -4.88 18.88 41.42
CA ARG A 152 -4.52 17.48 41.67
C ARG A 152 -3.32 17.05 40.82
N ALA A 153 -3.24 17.47 39.56
CA ALA A 153 -2.09 17.19 38.69
C ALA A 153 -0.80 17.80 39.25
N LEU A 154 -0.85 19.06 39.67
CA LEU A 154 0.28 19.74 40.29
C LEU A 154 0.70 19.08 41.60
N ALA A 155 -0.25 18.70 42.45
CA ALA A 155 0.02 18.00 43.70
C ALA A 155 0.66 16.62 43.46
N GLU A 156 0.19 15.86 42.45
CA GLU A 156 0.76 14.56 42.10
C GLU A 156 2.15 14.66 41.48
N LEU A 157 2.40 15.69 40.66
CA LEU A 157 3.73 15.99 40.11
C LEU A 157 4.73 16.41 41.19
N ASN A 158 4.29 17.23 42.15
CA ASN A 158 5.13 17.63 43.28
C ASN A 158 5.43 16.46 44.23
N GLY A 159 4.45 15.57 44.44
CA GLY A 159 4.57 14.43 45.34
C GLY A 159 5.32 13.22 44.77
N ARG A 160 5.60 13.17 43.47
CA ARG A 160 6.21 11.99 42.82
C ARG A 160 7.42 12.36 41.98
N ASN A 161 8.56 11.76 42.31
CA ASN A 161 9.75 11.79 41.46
C ASN A 161 9.93 10.43 40.78
N LEU A 162 9.57 10.35 39.49
CA LEU A 162 9.72 9.14 38.66
C LEU A 162 11.09 9.04 37.97
N GLY A 163 12.08 9.79 38.46
CA GLY A 163 13.42 9.90 37.87
C GLY A 163 13.50 11.06 36.86
N GLY A 164 14.66 11.72 36.83
CA GLY A 164 14.89 12.97 36.08
C GLY A 164 14.97 14.20 36.99
N ALA A 165 14.97 15.40 36.40
CA ALA A 165 14.90 16.64 37.17
C ALA A 165 13.56 16.70 37.93
N PRO A 166 13.56 17.02 39.24
CA PRO A 166 12.34 17.08 40.03
C PRO A 166 11.41 18.18 39.49
N PHE A 167 10.11 17.96 39.62
CA PHE A 167 9.13 19.00 39.37
C PHE A 167 9.27 20.08 40.44
N ASP A 168 9.72 21.25 40.01
CA ASP A 168 9.76 22.46 40.83
C ASP A 168 8.48 23.28 40.59
N PRO A 169 7.59 23.46 41.59
CA PRO A 169 6.36 24.23 41.44
C PRO A 169 6.60 25.71 41.18
N ASP A 170 7.77 26.27 41.52
CA ASP A 170 8.10 27.67 41.28
C ASP A 170 8.61 27.89 39.85
N ALA A 171 9.28 26.89 39.27
CA ALA A 171 9.84 26.95 37.92
C ALA A 171 8.98 26.28 36.84
N HIS A 172 8.00 25.45 37.21
CA HIS A 172 7.19 24.66 36.27
C HIS A 172 5.68 24.83 36.45
N ASP A 173 4.96 24.57 35.37
CA ASP A 173 3.51 24.54 35.32
C ASP A 173 3.04 23.53 34.26
N VAL A 174 1.74 23.28 34.15
CA VAL A 174 1.13 22.27 33.30
C VAL A 174 0.21 22.88 32.25
N ARG A 175 0.27 22.35 31.04
CA ARG A 175 -0.64 22.66 29.93
C ARG A 175 -1.29 21.41 29.36
N ARG A 176 -2.35 21.56 28.56
CA ARG A 176 -2.98 20.42 27.88
C ARG A 176 -2.29 20.11 26.55
N ALA A 177 -2.34 18.83 26.16
CA ALA A 177 -1.98 18.40 24.80
C ALA A 177 -2.78 19.19 23.75
N ILE A 178 -2.26 19.46 22.56
CA ILE A 178 -3.08 20.09 21.49
C ILE A 178 -4.16 19.10 21.09
N GLY A 179 -5.41 19.53 21.09
CA GLY A 179 -6.52 18.70 20.65
C GLY A 179 -7.86 19.41 20.65
N PRO A 180 -8.83 18.88 19.88
CA PRO A 180 -10.19 19.40 19.93
C PRO A 180 -10.76 19.24 21.34
N ARG A 181 -11.64 20.16 21.74
CA ARG A 181 -12.29 20.09 23.05
C ARG A 181 -12.94 18.71 23.23
N PRO A 182 -12.58 17.94 24.28
CA PRO A 182 -13.31 16.73 24.60
C PRO A 182 -14.77 17.15 24.84
N ARG A 183 -15.70 16.55 24.10
CA ARG A 183 -17.13 16.81 24.26
C ARG A 183 -17.67 15.89 25.34
N ASP A 184 -18.32 16.49 26.34
CA ASP A 184 -18.98 15.82 27.47
C ASP A 184 -19.92 14.72 26.97
N GLY A 185 -19.93 13.57 27.67
CA GLY A 185 -21.00 12.57 27.69
C GLY A 185 -21.49 11.96 26.36
N SER A 186 -21.38 10.63 26.23
CA SER A 186 -22.08 9.76 25.26
C SER A 186 -22.68 10.42 24.01
N MET A 187 -21.86 11.00 23.12
CA MET A 187 -22.39 11.50 21.85
C MET A 187 -23.11 10.40 21.07
N ASP A 188 -24.33 10.73 20.64
CA ASP A 188 -25.11 9.93 19.70
C ASP A 188 -24.30 9.61 18.44
N ARG A 189 -24.42 8.38 17.95
CA ARG A 189 -23.62 7.82 16.85
C ARG A 189 -23.72 8.69 15.59
N HIS A 190 -24.88 9.31 15.39
CA HIS A 190 -25.18 10.19 14.28
C HIS A 190 -24.32 11.47 14.28
N ARG A 191 -24.11 12.09 15.46
CA ARG A 191 -23.32 13.33 15.58
C ARG A 191 -21.82 13.09 15.36
N LYS A 192 -21.29 11.93 15.77
CA LYS A 192 -19.93 11.51 15.43
C LYS A 192 -19.75 11.29 13.93
N ALA A 193 -20.72 10.61 13.30
CA ALA A 193 -20.69 10.41 11.84
C ALA A 193 -20.71 11.75 11.10
N LEU A 194 -21.54 12.71 11.53
CA LEU A 194 -21.56 14.05 10.97
C LEU A 194 -20.22 14.77 11.14
N GLN A 195 -19.59 14.69 12.31
CA GLN A 195 -18.27 15.29 12.52
C GLN A 195 -17.20 14.69 11.60
N PHE A 196 -17.16 13.36 11.47
CA PHE A 196 -16.26 12.71 10.51
C PHE A 196 -16.56 13.09 9.07
N ALA A 197 -17.83 13.24 8.70
CA ALA A 197 -18.23 13.71 7.37
C ALA A 197 -17.74 15.14 7.12
N VAL A 198 -17.90 16.06 8.08
CA VAL A 198 -17.41 17.44 7.97
C VAL A 198 -15.89 17.48 7.82
N ILE A 199 -15.15 16.73 8.63
CA ILE A 199 -13.68 16.64 8.51
C ILE A 199 -13.30 16.07 7.13
N GLY A 200 -13.99 15.02 6.69
CA GLY A 200 -13.78 14.43 5.36
C GLY A 200 -14.02 15.43 4.24
N VAL A 201 -15.09 16.21 4.31
CA VAL A 201 -15.39 17.28 3.35
C VAL A 201 -14.30 18.35 3.36
N VAL A 202 -13.87 18.84 4.52
CA VAL A 202 -12.80 19.84 4.61
C VAL A 202 -11.50 19.33 3.97
N VAL A 203 -11.14 18.07 4.21
CA VAL A 203 -9.96 17.44 3.61
C VAL A 203 -10.11 17.34 2.09
N LEU A 204 -11.23 16.81 1.61
CA LEU A 204 -11.48 16.61 0.18
C LEU A 204 -11.51 17.93 -0.58
N VAL A 205 -12.17 18.96 -0.05
CA VAL A 205 -12.24 20.28 -0.69
C VAL A 205 -10.86 20.94 -0.68
N SER A 206 -10.09 20.85 0.41
CA SER A 206 -8.73 21.42 0.46
C SER A 206 -7.78 20.76 -0.54
N LEU A 207 -7.90 19.44 -0.71
CA LEU A 207 -7.17 18.68 -1.73
C LEU A 207 -7.61 19.07 -3.15
N ALA A 208 -8.92 19.14 -3.39
CA ALA A 208 -9.47 19.54 -4.69
C ALA A 208 -9.03 20.96 -5.09
N CYS A 209 -9.02 21.90 -4.14
CA CYS A 209 -8.47 23.25 -4.33
C CYS A 209 -6.99 23.23 -4.71
N GLY A 210 -6.20 22.34 -4.10
CA GLY A 210 -4.81 22.14 -4.48
C GLY A 210 -4.68 21.63 -5.91
N ILE A 211 -5.43 20.57 -6.25
CA ILE A 211 -5.40 19.96 -7.59
C ILE A 211 -5.80 20.96 -8.67
N THR A 212 -6.86 21.75 -8.44
CA THR A 212 -7.29 22.78 -9.40
C THR A 212 -6.25 23.89 -9.56
N LEU A 213 -5.56 24.26 -8.47
CA LEU A 213 -4.46 25.23 -8.50
C LEU A 213 -3.27 24.72 -9.32
N GLY A 214 -2.90 23.45 -9.17
CA GLY A 214 -1.75 22.84 -9.86
C GLY A 214 -2.03 22.49 -11.32
N ALA A 215 -3.23 22.01 -11.62
CA ALA A 215 -3.58 21.52 -12.95
C ALA A 215 -4.05 22.60 -13.93
N SER A 216 -4.50 23.75 -13.43
CA SER A 216 -5.00 24.83 -14.28
C SER A 216 -3.91 25.85 -14.59
N ASN A 217 -3.83 26.26 -15.86
CA ASN A 217 -2.97 27.36 -16.31
C ASN A 217 -3.71 28.71 -16.42
N THR A 218 -4.97 28.76 -16.00
CA THR A 218 -5.78 30.00 -16.07
C THR A 218 -5.53 30.89 -14.85
N PRO A 219 -5.59 32.23 -14.98
CA PRO A 219 -5.46 33.13 -13.83
C PRO A 219 -6.58 32.91 -12.79
N TRP A 220 -7.73 32.38 -13.21
CA TRP A 220 -8.85 32.02 -12.33
C TRP A 220 -8.53 30.90 -11.34
N ARG A 221 -7.43 30.15 -11.53
CA ARG A 221 -7.00 29.10 -10.59
C ARG A 221 -6.79 29.60 -9.16
N PHE A 222 -6.43 30.87 -8.98
CA PHE A 222 -6.25 31.46 -7.66
C PHE A 222 -7.55 31.61 -6.87
N LEU A 223 -8.73 31.52 -7.52
CA LEU A 223 -10.02 31.41 -6.81
C LEU A 223 -10.08 30.15 -5.95
N ALA A 224 -9.34 29.10 -6.30
CA ALA A 224 -9.23 27.89 -5.47
C ALA A 224 -8.62 28.17 -4.09
N LEU A 225 -7.90 29.29 -3.90
CA LEU A 225 -7.30 29.68 -2.61
C LEU A 225 -8.30 30.31 -1.64
N VAL A 226 -9.48 30.73 -2.09
CA VAL A 226 -10.50 31.35 -1.22
C VAL A 226 -10.92 30.39 -0.11
N TRP A 227 -11.16 29.12 -0.45
CA TRP A 227 -11.51 28.08 0.52
C TRP A 227 -10.43 27.83 1.58
N PRO A 228 -9.16 27.51 1.23
CA PRO A 228 -8.14 27.26 2.23
C PRO A 228 -7.86 28.47 3.10
N LEU A 229 -7.88 29.69 2.54
CA LEU A 229 -7.76 30.92 3.33
C LEU A 229 -8.90 31.08 4.35
N GLY A 230 -10.14 30.82 3.95
CA GLY A 230 -11.30 30.89 4.84
C GLY A 230 -11.33 29.79 5.92
N MET A 231 -10.77 28.61 5.64
CA MET A 231 -10.81 27.46 6.55
C MET A 231 -9.65 27.40 7.55
N CYS A 232 -8.58 28.17 7.38
CA CYS A 232 -7.46 28.20 8.33
C CYS A 232 -7.94 28.52 9.76
N TRP A 233 -8.74 29.56 9.96
CA TRP A 233 -9.20 29.94 11.29
C TRP A 233 -10.19 28.93 11.91
N PRO A 234 -11.26 28.47 11.23
CA PRO A 234 -12.17 27.45 11.75
C PRO A 234 -11.48 26.12 12.10
N VAL A 235 -10.56 25.65 11.24
CA VAL A 235 -9.82 24.41 11.49
C VAL A 235 -8.88 24.58 12.68
N GLY A 236 -8.12 25.68 12.70
CA GLY A 236 -7.20 25.99 13.79
C GLY A 236 -7.89 26.12 15.15
N THR A 237 -9.01 26.84 15.20
CA THR A 237 -9.84 26.98 16.42
C THR A 237 -10.44 25.65 16.85
N TRP A 238 -10.94 24.84 15.91
CA TRP A 238 -11.49 23.51 16.23
C TRP A 238 -10.43 22.55 16.79
N VAL A 239 -9.25 22.47 16.17
CA VAL A 239 -8.13 21.59 16.60
C VAL A 239 -7.53 22.01 17.93
N SER A 240 -7.63 23.30 18.30
CA SER A 240 -7.07 23.84 19.55
C SER A 240 -8.15 24.22 20.57
N ALA A 241 -9.39 23.79 20.39
CA ALA A 241 -10.53 24.22 21.20
C ALA A 241 -10.49 23.74 22.67
N ASN A 242 -9.58 22.83 23.01
CA ASN A 242 -9.49 22.31 24.37
C ASN A 242 -8.91 23.29 25.40
N GLU A 243 -8.19 24.32 24.96
CA GLU A 243 -7.55 25.30 25.83
C GLU A 243 -7.57 26.68 25.14
N PRO A 244 -7.75 27.79 25.87
CA PRO A 244 -7.49 29.11 25.31
C PRO A 244 -6.03 29.18 24.85
N ARG A 245 -5.80 29.28 23.55
CA ARG A 245 -4.47 29.42 22.95
C ARG A 245 -4.35 30.76 22.24
N PRO A 246 -3.13 31.33 22.16
CA PRO A 246 -2.89 32.54 21.39
C PRO A 246 -3.39 32.41 19.96
N TRP A 247 -4.01 33.47 19.43
CA TRP A 247 -4.68 33.44 18.14
C TRP A 247 -3.73 33.05 16.98
N LEU A 248 -2.46 33.46 17.04
CA LEU A 248 -1.43 33.09 16.07
C LEU A 248 -1.14 31.59 16.04
N VAL A 249 -1.13 30.93 17.21
CA VAL A 249 -0.93 29.48 17.30
C VAL A 249 -2.12 28.75 16.68
N ARG A 250 -3.35 29.22 16.94
CA ARG A 250 -4.55 28.67 16.33
C ARG A 250 -4.50 28.82 14.80
N LEU A 251 -4.19 30.02 14.32
CA LEU A 251 -4.05 30.28 12.89
C LEU A 251 -2.94 29.42 12.28
N GLY A 252 -1.79 29.31 12.92
CA GLY A 252 -0.65 28.51 12.47
C GLY A 252 -0.98 27.02 12.33
N ILE A 253 -1.69 26.44 13.30
CA ILE A 253 -2.19 25.05 13.21
C ILE A 253 -3.14 24.90 12.02
N GLY A 254 -4.07 25.83 11.87
CA GLY A 254 -5.02 25.85 10.76
C GLY A 254 -4.34 25.95 9.40
N VAL A 255 -3.37 26.87 9.27
CA VAL A 255 -2.52 27.03 8.09
C VAL A 255 -1.77 25.73 7.81
N ALA A 256 -1.04 25.17 8.79
CA ALA A 256 -0.25 23.96 8.59
C ALA A 256 -1.10 22.79 8.06
N LEU A 257 -2.31 22.58 8.60
CA LEU A 257 -3.19 21.50 8.17
C LEU A 257 -3.83 21.77 6.81
N VAL A 258 -4.46 22.94 6.64
CA VAL A 258 -5.22 23.28 5.42
C VAL A 258 -4.27 23.53 4.25
N TRP A 259 -3.23 24.34 4.43
CA TRP A 259 -2.21 24.54 3.40
C TRP A 259 -1.38 23.29 3.14
N GLY A 260 -1.12 22.45 4.15
CA GLY A 260 -0.44 21.17 3.92
C GLY A 260 -1.23 20.27 2.96
N LEU A 261 -2.55 20.18 3.14
CA LEU A 261 -3.44 19.44 2.24
C LEU A 261 -3.55 20.09 0.86
N THR A 262 -3.69 21.42 0.80
CA THR A 262 -3.74 22.15 -0.49
C THR A 262 -2.42 22.07 -1.25
N ALA A 263 -1.27 22.17 -0.58
CA ALA A 263 0.05 22.02 -1.19
C ALA A 263 0.25 20.59 -1.70
N PHE A 264 -0.19 19.57 -0.96
CA PHE A 264 -0.19 18.19 -1.42
C PHE A 264 -1.04 18.03 -2.69
N GLY A 265 -2.26 18.59 -2.70
CA GLY A 265 -3.11 18.60 -3.89
C GLY A 265 -2.49 19.36 -5.08
N PHE A 266 -1.77 20.46 -4.82
CA PHE A 266 -1.06 21.24 -5.84
C PHE A 266 0.06 20.44 -6.50
N ILE A 267 0.95 19.85 -5.70
CA ILE A 267 2.03 18.98 -6.19
C ILE A 267 1.44 17.82 -7.00
N TRP A 268 0.33 17.25 -6.51
CA TRP A 268 -0.40 16.20 -7.22
C TRP A 268 -0.92 16.67 -8.59
N GLY A 269 -1.61 17.80 -8.63
CA GLY A 269 -2.18 18.37 -9.85
C GLY A 269 -1.14 18.78 -10.89
N ASP A 270 -0.01 19.33 -10.44
CA ASP A 270 1.11 19.77 -11.29
C ASP A 270 1.89 18.57 -11.88
N SER A 271 2.06 17.50 -11.09
CA SER A 271 2.81 16.30 -11.51
C SER A 271 2.17 15.47 -12.62
N GLN A 272 0.91 15.73 -12.98
CA GLN A 272 0.13 14.98 -13.96
C GLN A 272 -0.13 15.85 -15.20
N PRO A 273 0.76 15.87 -16.22
CA PRO A 273 0.51 16.56 -17.46
C PRO A 273 -0.59 15.84 -18.24
N GLY A 274 -1.85 16.17 -17.99
CA GLY A 274 -3.00 15.66 -18.74
C GLY A 274 -4.35 16.05 -18.13
N GLY A 275 -5.41 15.96 -18.94
CA GLY A 275 -6.76 16.35 -18.55
C GLY A 275 -7.36 15.54 -17.39
N LEU A 276 -8.57 15.90 -16.97
CA LEU A 276 -9.29 15.34 -15.81
C LEU A 276 -9.27 13.80 -15.75
N SER A 277 -9.28 13.10 -16.89
CA SER A 277 -9.21 11.63 -16.94
C SER A 277 -7.93 11.05 -16.32
N ARG A 278 -6.76 11.69 -16.52
CA ARG A 278 -5.50 11.25 -15.90
C ARG A 278 -5.48 11.54 -14.39
N GLN A 279 -6.14 12.60 -13.96
CA GLN A 279 -6.29 12.90 -12.53
C GLN A 279 -7.15 11.86 -11.82
N PHE A 280 -8.28 11.47 -12.42
CA PHE A 280 -9.10 10.36 -11.89
C PHE A 280 -8.33 9.04 -11.85
N ALA A 281 -7.56 8.74 -12.90
CA ALA A 281 -6.68 7.56 -12.91
C ALA A 281 -5.64 7.61 -11.78
N GLY A 282 -5.05 8.79 -11.52
CA GLY A 282 -4.13 9.01 -10.41
C GLY A 282 -4.79 8.85 -9.03
N ILE A 283 -5.99 9.39 -8.83
CA ILE A 283 -6.75 9.21 -7.58
C ILE A 283 -7.07 7.73 -7.37
N LEU A 284 -7.56 7.04 -8.42
CA LEU A 284 -7.84 5.62 -8.37
C LEU A 284 -6.58 4.80 -8.05
N LEU A 285 -5.45 5.12 -8.67
CA LEU A 285 -4.16 4.49 -8.40
C LEU A 285 -3.72 4.72 -6.93
N THR A 286 -3.92 5.92 -6.39
CA THR A 286 -3.60 6.24 -4.99
C THR A 286 -4.48 5.48 -4.01
N LEU A 287 -5.78 5.42 -4.29
CA LEU A 287 -6.73 4.63 -3.51
C LEU A 287 -6.38 3.14 -3.57
N LEU A 288 -6.00 2.64 -4.75
CA LEU A 288 -5.54 1.26 -4.92
C LEU A 288 -4.22 1.00 -4.16
N LEU A 289 -3.28 1.95 -4.17
CA LEU A 289 -2.04 1.87 -3.41
C LEU A 289 -2.33 1.84 -1.90
N GLY A 290 -3.16 2.77 -1.41
CA GLY A 290 -3.57 2.81 -0.01
C GLY A 290 -4.30 1.53 0.40
N PHE A 291 -5.26 1.07 -0.41
CA PHE A 291 -5.96 -0.20 -0.22
C PHE A 291 -4.99 -1.37 -0.11
N THR A 292 -3.99 -1.43 -1.01
CA THR A 292 -2.94 -2.46 -1.01
C THR A 292 -2.06 -2.38 0.23
N VAL A 293 -1.57 -1.19 0.60
CA VAL A 293 -0.71 -0.99 1.78
C VAL A 293 -1.45 -1.37 3.07
N PHE A 294 -2.67 -0.91 3.28
CA PHE A 294 -3.46 -1.27 4.45
C PHE A 294 -3.86 -2.75 4.45
N GLY A 295 -4.19 -3.32 3.29
CA GLY A 295 -4.48 -4.75 3.17
C GLY A 295 -3.26 -5.61 3.49
N LEU A 296 -2.09 -5.27 2.95
CA LEU A 296 -0.81 -5.91 3.28
C LEU A 296 -0.49 -5.77 4.76
N TRP A 297 -0.71 -4.60 5.35
CA TRP A 297 -0.59 -4.42 6.79
C TRP A 297 -1.46 -5.41 7.54
N TYR A 298 -2.75 -5.56 7.21
CA TYR A 298 -3.62 -6.55 7.86
C TYR A 298 -3.24 -8.01 7.59
N ALA A 299 -2.71 -8.31 6.41
CA ALA A 299 -2.23 -9.65 6.07
C ALA A 299 -0.97 -10.02 6.86
N LEU A 300 -0.03 -9.08 6.94
CA LEU A 300 1.33 -9.28 7.44
C LEU A 300 1.48 -8.94 8.92
N SER A 301 0.69 -8.01 9.48
CA SER A 301 0.78 -7.64 10.89
C SER A 301 0.59 -8.89 11.75
N GLU A 302 1.67 -9.27 12.43
CA GLU A 302 1.79 -10.48 13.26
C GLU A 302 1.62 -11.82 12.53
N SER A 303 1.78 -11.86 11.22
CA SER A 303 1.99 -13.13 10.52
C SER A 303 3.35 -13.72 10.88
N TRP A 304 3.50 -15.03 10.73
CA TRP A 304 4.80 -15.69 10.81
C TRP A 304 5.82 -15.04 9.85
N PHE A 305 5.38 -14.52 8.70
CA PHE A 305 6.23 -13.79 7.76
C PHE A 305 6.81 -12.51 8.37
N SER A 306 6.02 -11.67 9.04
CA SER A 306 6.54 -10.44 9.68
C SER A 306 7.59 -10.72 10.74
N ARG A 307 7.42 -11.82 11.50
CA ARG A 307 8.38 -12.24 12.54
C ARG A 307 9.69 -12.75 11.96
N ASN A 308 9.67 -13.25 10.73
CA ASN A 308 10.82 -13.85 10.05
C ASN A 308 11.30 -13.01 8.85
N MET A 309 10.83 -11.76 8.71
CA MET A 309 11.12 -10.91 7.56
C MET A 309 12.63 -10.76 7.30
N GLN A 310 13.42 -10.65 8.37
CA GLN A 310 14.87 -10.55 8.30
C GLN A 310 15.54 -11.74 7.57
N TRP A 311 14.93 -12.92 7.61
CA TRP A 311 15.41 -14.12 6.93
C TRP A 311 14.81 -14.26 5.53
N PHE A 312 13.56 -13.82 5.33
CA PHE A 312 12.90 -13.90 4.03
C PHE A 312 13.48 -12.97 2.99
N LEU A 313 13.82 -11.73 3.37
CA LEU A 313 14.28 -10.74 2.40
C LEU A 313 15.59 -11.18 1.71
N PRO A 314 16.63 -11.68 2.41
CA PRO A 314 17.81 -12.22 1.76
C PRO A 314 17.52 -13.44 0.90
N VAL A 315 16.67 -14.38 1.37
CA VAL A 315 16.33 -15.59 0.60
C VAL A 315 15.60 -15.25 -0.70
N LEU A 316 14.72 -14.24 -0.68
CA LEU A 316 13.99 -13.80 -1.86
C LEU A 316 14.84 -12.91 -2.78
N ALA A 317 15.77 -12.15 -2.22
CA ALA A 317 16.68 -11.28 -2.98
C ALA A 317 17.84 -12.06 -3.63
N ALA A 318 18.36 -13.09 -2.97
CA ALA A 318 19.50 -13.88 -3.44
C ALA A 318 19.39 -14.43 -4.87
N PRO A 319 18.23 -14.96 -5.34
CA PRO A 319 18.12 -15.43 -6.71
C PRO A 319 17.94 -14.30 -7.75
N LEU A 320 17.53 -13.09 -7.36
CA LEU A 320 17.19 -12.02 -8.31
C LEU A 320 18.35 -11.63 -9.25
N PRO A 321 19.61 -11.49 -8.78
CA PRO A 321 20.74 -11.20 -9.65
C PRO A 321 20.97 -12.23 -10.76
N PHE A 322 20.52 -13.48 -10.58
CA PHE A 322 20.69 -14.57 -11.54
C PHE A 322 19.46 -14.79 -12.41
N VAL A 323 18.27 -14.74 -11.81
CA VAL A 323 16.99 -14.98 -12.50
C VAL A 323 16.66 -13.83 -13.45
N LEU A 324 16.93 -12.57 -13.07
CA LEU A 324 16.61 -11.41 -13.90
C LEU A 324 17.37 -11.39 -15.25
N PRO A 325 18.71 -11.54 -15.29
CA PRO A 325 19.45 -11.66 -16.55
C PRO A 325 19.00 -12.84 -17.38
N TRP A 326 18.78 -14.00 -16.74
CA TRP A 326 18.35 -15.20 -17.45
C TRP A 326 17.00 -14.99 -18.14
N ALA A 327 16.02 -14.44 -17.43
CA ALA A 327 14.71 -14.10 -18.01
C ALA A 327 14.81 -13.01 -19.08
N GLY A 328 15.65 -12.00 -18.88
CA GLY A 328 15.89 -10.94 -19.88
C GLY A 328 16.54 -11.47 -21.15
N SER A 329 17.53 -12.36 -21.00
CA SER A 329 18.18 -13.05 -22.12
C SER A 329 17.19 -13.91 -22.89
N TYR A 330 16.31 -14.63 -22.19
CA TYR A 330 15.26 -15.43 -22.81
C TYR A 330 14.29 -14.54 -23.63
N LEU A 331 13.86 -13.40 -23.08
CA LEU A 331 12.98 -12.46 -23.81
C LEU A 331 13.66 -11.83 -25.03
N HIS A 332 14.97 -11.55 -24.97
CA HIS A 332 15.73 -11.11 -26.14
C HIS A 332 15.92 -12.22 -27.18
N SER A 333 16.15 -13.46 -26.78
CA SER A 333 16.22 -14.63 -27.69
C SER A 333 14.87 -14.84 -28.37
N MET A 334 13.76 -14.82 -27.63
CA MET A 334 12.42 -14.86 -28.24
C MET A 334 12.19 -13.73 -29.23
N TYR A 335 12.67 -12.52 -28.93
CA TYR A 335 12.58 -11.40 -29.88
C TYR A 335 13.40 -11.64 -31.15
N LEU A 336 14.69 -11.99 -31.03
CA LEU A 336 15.61 -12.08 -32.17
C LEU A 336 15.48 -13.39 -32.95
N GLU A 337 15.43 -14.53 -32.26
CA GLU A 337 15.48 -15.86 -32.86
C GLU A 337 14.10 -16.27 -33.39
N GLU A 338 13.03 -16.18 -32.59
CA GLU A 338 11.70 -16.62 -33.03
C GLU A 338 11.04 -15.63 -34.02
N ARG A 339 11.24 -14.31 -33.85
CA ARG A 339 10.58 -13.33 -34.73
C ARG A 339 11.43 -12.93 -35.94
N PHE A 340 12.74 -12.80 -35.78
CA PHE A 340 13.65 -12.38 -36.86
C PHE A 340 14.57 -13.48 -37.38
N GLY A 341 14.70 -14.64 -36.72
CA GLY A 341 15.63 -15.70 -37.13
C GLY A 341 17.11 -15.36 -36.95
N VAL A 342 17.41 -14.33 -36.15
CA VAL A 342 18.78 -13.86 -35.88
C VAL A 342 19.23 -14.45 -34.54
N PRO A 343 20.37 -15.16 -34.47
CA PRO A 343 20.89 -15.70 -33.21
C PRO A 343 21.12 -14.59 -32.19
N ALA A 344 20.68 -14.79 -30.94
CA ALA A 344 20.78 -13.77 -29.90
C ALA A 344 22.23 -13.36 -29.61
N ASP A 345 23.15 -14.32 -29.68
CA ASP A 345 24.58 -14.11 -29.43
C ASP A 345 25.27 -13.22 -30.49
N SER A 346 24.62 -12.98 -31.64
CA SER A 346 25.17 -12.13 -32.71
C SER A 346 24.93 -10.64 -32.50
N VAL A 347 24.05 -10.28 -31.54
CA VAL A 347 23.70 -8.89 -31.24
C VAL A 347 24.21 -8.56 -29.83
N HIS A 348 25.09 -7.58 -29.73
CA HIS A 348 25.61 -7.18 -28.42
C HIS A 348 24.54 -6.40 -27.63
N VAL A 349 23.90 -7.06 -26.67
CA VAL A 349 22.99 -6.41 -25.72
C VAL A 349 23.72 -6.16 -24.40
N ALA A 350 23.86 -4.89 -24.04
CA ALA A 350 24.50 -4.54 -22.78
C ALA A 350 23.76 -5.14 -21.57
N PHE A 351 24.52 -5.61 -20.58
CA PHE A 351 24.03 -6.33 -19.40
C PHE A 351 22.85 -5.65 -18.69
N TYR A 352 22.88 -4.33 -18.53
CA TYR A 352 21.81 -3.59 -17.83
C TYR A 352 20.45 -3.64 -18.55
N TRP A 353 20.43 -3.80 -19.88
CA TRP A 353 19.19 -3.95 -20.63
C TRP A 353 18.51 -5.29 -20.40
N GLN A 354 19.28 -6.35 -20.14
CA GLN A 354 18.73 -7.66 -19.77
C GLN A 354 17.92 -7.56 -18.46
N TYR A 355 18.41 -6.82 -17.47
CA TYR A 355 17.63 -6.53 -16.26
C TYR A 355 16.39 -5.69 -16.55
N ALA A 356 16.54 -4.63 -17.35
CA ALA A 356 15.44 -3.69 -17.61
C ALA A 356 14.23 -4.37 -18.28
N VAL A 357 14.47 -5.28 -19.23
CA VAL A 357 13.42 -6.09 -19.88
C VAL A 357 12.66 -6.90 -18.86
N ALA A 358 13.36 -7.65 -18.00
CA ALA A 358 12.75 -8.55 -17.02
C ALA A 358 12.11 -7.82 -15.83
N LEU A 359 12.57 -6.61 -15.50
CA LEU A 359 12.08 -5.84 -14.36
C LEU A 359 10.62 -5.40 -14.55
N ARG A 360 10.20 -5.10 -15.78
CA ARG A 360 8.83 -4.66 -16.07
C ARG A 360 7.78 -5.75 -15.78
N PRO A 361 7.85 -6.97 -16.35
CA PRO A 361 6.92 -8.04 -16.00
C PRO A 361 7.08 -8.49 -14.56
N LEU A 362 8.31 -8.53 -14.01
CA LEU A 362 8.50 -8.86 -12.59
C LEU A 362 7.76 -7.85 -11.68
N GLY A 363 7.95 -6.55 -11.93
CA GLY A 363 7.30 -5.49 -11.16
C GLY A 363 5.77 -5.58 -11.23
N LEU A 364 5.23 -5.87 -12.41
CA LEU A 364 3.79 -6.08 -12.59
C LEU A 364 3.30 -7.34 -11.84
N ALA A 365 4.02 -8.46 -11.95
CA ALA A 365 3.68 -9.70 -11.25
C ALA A 365 3.70 -9.51 -9.72
N VAL A 366 4.72 -8.83 -9.20
CA VAL A 366 4.82 -8.47 -7.78
C VAL A 366 3.66 -7.56 -7.38
N ALA A 367 3.37 -6.51 -8.15
CA ALA A 367 2.25 -5.60 -7.85
C ALA A 367 0.90 -6.34 -7.81
N CYS A 368 0.60 -7.18 -8.81
CA CYS A 368 -0.61 -8.00 -8.84
C CYS A 368 -0.68 -8.96 -7.64
N SER A 369 0.43 -9.62 -7.31
CA SER A 369 0.52 -10.52 -6.16
C SER A 369 0.26 -9.78 -4.85
N LEU A 370 0.83 -8.59 -4.68
CA LEU A 370 0.62 -7.76 -3.49
C LEU A 370 -0.84 -7.31 -3.35
N VAL A 371 -1.52 -6.97 -4.46
CA VAL A 371 -2.95 -6.64 -4.46
C VAL A 371 -3.79 -7.84 -4.00
N LEU A 372 -3.49 -9.04 -4.49
CA LEU A 372 -4.19 -10.26 -4.08
C LEU A 372 -3.96 -10.57 -2.59
N VAL A 373 -2.71 -10.47 -2.12
CA VAL A 373 -2.38 -10.64 -0.70
C VAL A 373 -3.09 -9.58 0.15
N ALA A 374 -3.19 -8.35 -0.33
CA ALA A 374 -3.94 -7.29 0.33
C ALA A 374 -5.43 -7.61 0.45
N LEU A 375 -6.05 -8.17 -0.60
CA LEU A 375 -7.44 -8.68 -0.53
C LEU A 375 -7.57 -9.77 0.53
N GLY A 376 -6.61 -10.70 0.61
CA GLY A 376 -6.54 -11.69 1.69
C GLY A 376 -6.43 -11.06 3.08
N GLY A 377 -5.66 -9.99 3.22
CA GLY A 377 -5.55 -9.20 4.45
C GLY A 377 -6.83 -8.49 4.84
N TRP A 378 -7.55 -7.90 3.89
CA TRP A 378 -8.88 -7.33 4.11
C TRP A 378 -9.90 -8.40 4.49
N ALA A 379 -9.90 -9.54 3.81
CA ALA A 379 -10.75 -10.68 4.17
C ALA A 379 -10.47 -11.18 5.60
N ARG A 380 -9.18 -11.23 5.99
CA ARG A 380 -8.76 -11.52 7.37
C ARG A 380 -9.25 -10.45 8.34
N HIS A 381 -9.08 -9.17 8.01
CA HIS A 381 -9.53 -8.05 8.84
C HIS A 381 -11.05 -8.10 9.07
N PHE A 382 -11.83 -8.39 8.04
CA PHE A 382 -13.29 -8.53 8.14
C PHE A 382 -13.75 -9.94 8.55
N ASN A 383 -12.85 -10.82 8.99
CA ASN A 383 -13.18 -12.18 9.42
C ASN A 383 -14.07 -12.95 8.40
N LEU A 384 -13.87 -12.75 7.10
CA LEU A 384 -14.65 -13.40 6.03
C LEU A 384 -14.21 -14.86 5.77
N GLN A 385 -13.17 -15.33 6.45
CA GLN A 385 -12.51 -16.60 6.17
C GLN A 385 -13.16 -17.81 6.85
N THR A 386 -14.28 -17.65 7.54
CA THR A 386 -14.73 -18.61 8.54
C THR A 386 -15.46 -19.81 7.93
N GLY A 387 -16.39 -19.58 7.00
CA GLY A 387 -17.16 -20.67 6.36
C GLY A 387 -16.41 -21.40 5.24
N ALA A 388 -15.37 -20.77 4.71
CA ALA A 388 -14.59 -21.27 3.58
C ALA A 388 -13.08 -21.34 3.88
N SER A 389 -12.69 -21.45 5.16
CA SER A 389 -11.29 -21.35 5.60
C SER A 389 -10.32 -22.27 4.86
N GLY A 390 -10.77 -23.47 4.49
CA GLY A 390 -10.01 -24.40 3.64
C GLY A 390 -9.88 -23.90 2.20
N LEU A 391 -10.98 -23.51 1.58
CA LEU A 391 -11.02 -23.03 0.19
C LEU A 391 -10.24 -21.71 0.03
N VAL A 392 -10.44 -20.74 0.92
CA VAL A 392 -9.73 -19.45 0.88
C VAL A 392 -8.23 -19.62 1.05
N ARG A 393 -7.79 -20.59 1.87
CA ARG A 393 -6.36 -20.91 2.06
C ARG A 393 -5.69 -21.39 0.78
N TRP A 394 -6.44 -22.05 -0.12
CA TRP A 394 -5.94 -22.54 -1.41
C TRP A 394 -6.20 -21.57 -2.57
N VAL A 395 -7.32 -20.87 -2.57
CA VAL A 395 -7.68 -19.93 -3.63
C VAL A 395 -6.71 -18.76 -3.69
N LEU A 396 -6.28 -18.21 -2.55
CA LEU A 396 -5.33 -17.09 -2.56
C LEU A 396 -3.98 -17.42 -3.23
N PRO A 397 -3.25 -18.47 -2.85
CA PRO A 397 -1.99 -18.82 -3.52
C PRO A 397 -2.22 -19.25 -4.98
N LEU A 398 -3.34 -19.92 -5.29
CA LEU A 398 -3.69 -20.26 -6.68
C LEU A 398 -3.93 -19.01 -7.53
N MET A 399 -4.64 -18.01 -7.00
CA MET A 399 -4.87 -16.72 -7.68
C MET A 399 -3.56 -15.96 -7.90
N VAL A 400 -2.64 -16.00 -6.92
CA VAL A 400 -1.30 -15.42 -7.07
C VAL A 400 -0.54 -16.15 -8.17
N LEU A 401 -0.56 -17.49 -8.19
CA LEU A 401 0.08 -18.27 -9.25
C LEU A 401 -0.49 -17.95 -10.63
N VAL A 402 -1.82 -17.91 -10.76
CA VAL A 402 -2.51 -17.53 -12.01
C VAL A 402 -2.10 -16.12 -12.44
N ALA A 403 -2.07 -15.15 -11.53
CA ALA A 403 -1.65 -13.79 -11.85
C ALA A 403 -0.19 -13.72 -12.33
N VAL A 404 0.73 -14.46 -11.71
CA VAL A 404 2.13 -14.55 -12.14
C VAL A 404 2.23 -15.17 -13.53
N LEU A 405 1.50 -16.26 -13.80
CA LEU A 405 1.47 -16.91 -15.12
C LEU A 405 0.85 -16.00 -16.18
N SER A 406 -0.23 -15.28 -15.87
CA SER A 406 -0.83 -14.31 -16.78
C SER A 406 0.14 -13.19 -17.14
N VAL A 407 0.92 -12.68 -16.17
CA VAL A 407 1.95 -11.67 -16.44
C VAL A 407 3.10 -12.24 -17.26
N ALA A 408 3.47 -13.51 -17.06
CA ALA A 408 4.47 -14.17 -17.90
C ALA A 408 4.00 -14.31 -19.36
N ILE A 409 2.73 -14.71 -19.57
CA ILE A 409 2.13 -14.78 -20.91
C ILE A 409 2.07 -13.39 -21.54
N GLU A 410 1.65 -12.36 -20.80
CA GLU A 410 1.59 -10.98 -21.28
C GLU A 410 2.98 -10.41 -21.61
N ALA A 411 4.02 -10.86 -20.91
CA ALA A 411 5.39 -10.49 -21.24
C ALA A 411 5.80 -11.05 -22.62
N LEU A 412 5.41 -12.29 -22.92
CA LEU A 412 5.68 -12.93 -24.21
C LEU A 412 4.88 -12.29 -25.35
N THR A 413 3.58 -12.04 -25.16
CA THR A 413 2.77 -11.29 -26.16
C THR A 413 3.32 -9.88 -26.36
N GLY A 414 3.87 -9.26 -25.31
CA GLY A 414 4.57 -7.99 -25.40
C GLY A 414 5.83 -8.01 -26.29
N VAL A 415 6.55 -9.15 -26.35
CA VAL A 415 7.66 -9.37 -27.28
C VAL A 415 7.13 -9.41 -28.71
N ASP A 416 6.07 -10.18 -28.96
CA ASP A 416 5.45 -10.29 -30.29
C ASP A 416 4.98 -8.92 -30.80
N HIS A 417 4.27 -8.16 -29.96
CA HIS A 417 3.83 -6.80 -30.30
C HIS A 417 4.98 -5.82 -30.50
N ALA A 418 6.13 -6.01 -29.85
CA ALA A 418 7.32 -5.22 -30.13
C ALA A 418 7.92 -5.58 -31.49
N ALA A 419 8.03 -6.88 -31.79
CA ALA A 419 8.57 -7.35 -33.06
C ALA A 419 7.68 -6.93 -34.24
N ASP A 420 6.35 -7.08 -34.12
CA ASP A 420 5.39 -6.68 -35.16
C ASP A 420 5.48 -5.18 -35.46
N ARG A 421 5.70 -4.34 -34.45
CA ARG A 421 5.92 -2.90 -34.64
C ARG A 421 7.22 -2.62 -35.38
N THR A 422 8.31 -3.31 -35.02
CA THR A 422 9.59 -3.20 -35.72
C THR A 422 9.48 -3.65 -37.18
N ILE A 423 8.79 -4.76 -37.44
CA ILE A 423 8.50 -5.28 -38.78
C ILE A 423 7.68 -4.28 -39.60
N ALA A 424 6.62 -3.73 -39.01
CA ALA A 424 5.78 -2.71 -39.65
C ALA A 424 6.57 -1.42 -39.95
N ASP A 425 7.45 -1.00 -39.04
CA ASP A 425 8.31 0.16 -39.23
C ASP A 425 9.35 -0.07 -40.35
N ALA A 426 9.96 -1.26 -40.39
CA ALA A 426 10.93 -1.66 -41.39
C ALA A 426 10.28 -1.74 -42.79
N THR A 427 9.12 -2.38 -42.92
CA THR A 427 8.33 -2.46 -44.16
C THR A 427 7.81 -1.09 -44.62
N ALA A 428 7.53 -0.18 -43.70
CA ALA A 428 7.22 1.22 -44.01
C ALA A 428 8.44 2.03 -44.49
N GLY A 429 9.66 1.48 -44.37
CA GLY A 429 10.90 2.14 -44.77
C GLY A 429 11.43 3.16 -43.74
N LYS A 430 11.01 3.06 -42.47
CA LYS A 430 11.54 3.92 -41.41
C LYS A 430 12.97 3.51 -41.10
N ARG A 431 13.91 4.43 -41.29
CA ARG A 431 15.35 4.19 -41.08
C ARG A 431 15.68 3.59 -39.71
N TYR A 432 15.03 4.08 -38.67
CA TYR A 432 15.18 3.59 -37.29
C TYR A 432 13.82 3.08 -36.78
N PRO A 433 13.57 1.77 -36.86
CA PRO A 433 12.42 1.15 -36.21
C PRO A 433 12.45 1.33 -34.69
N ALA A 434 11.29 1.12 -34.04
CA ALA A 434 11.19 1.18 -32.59
C ALA A 434 12.23 0.27 -31.90
N ALA A 435 13.02 0.85 -30.98
CA ALA A 435 13.99 0.08 -30.21
C ALA A 435 13.30 -0.85 -29.20
N TYR A 436 13.87 -2.03 -29.00
CA TYR A 436 13.42 -2.99 -28.00
C TYR A 436 14.51 -3.17 -26.94
N PHE A 437 14.38 -2.44 -25.82
CA PHE A 437 15.26 -2.53 -24.65
C PHE A 437 16.75 -2.74 -24.97
N GLY A 438 17.37 -1.76 -25.62
CA GLY A 438 18.79 -1.82 -25.98
C GLY A 438 19.07 -2.39 -27.37
N ILE A 439 18.19 -3.23 -27.91
CA ILE A 439 18.25 -3.67 -29.30
C ILE A 439 17.75 -2.53 -30.19
N ARG A 440 18.61 -2.08 -31.10
CA ARG A 440 18.28 -1.06 -32.11
C ARG A 440 18.50 -1.65 -33.49
N GLY A 441 17.42 -1.69 -34.27
CA GLY A 441 17.49 -1.98 -35.70
C GLY A 441 17.80 -0.71 -36.49
N GLU A 442 18.58 -0.85 -37.55
CA GLU A 442 18.77 0.18 -38.58
C GLU A 442 18.51 -0.44 -39.96
N LEU A 443 17.75 0.28 -40.80
CA LEU A 443 17.64 -0.08 -42.20
C LEU A 443 18.92 0.32 -42.95
N VAL A 444 19.49 -0.63 -43.67
CA VAL A 444 20.71 -0.44 -44.45
C VAL A 444 20.55 -1.02 -45.85
N CYS A 445 21.21 -0.39 -46.81
CA CYS A 445 21.39 -0.92 -48.15
C CYS A 445 22.68 -1.72 -48.20
N VAL A 446 22.61 -2.91 -48.80
CA VAL A 446 23.74 -3.83 -48.86
C VAL A 446 24.26 -3.89 -50.28
N ALA A 447 25.54 -3.57 -50.45
CA ALA A 447 26.26 -3.73 -51.71
C ALA A 447 27.29 -4.87 -51.56
N PRO A 448 27.15 -6.00 -52.27
CA PRO A 448 28.15 -7.06 -52.22
C PRO A 448 29.44 -6.59 -52.90
N LEU A 449 30.60 -6.83 -52.27
CA LEU A 449 31.89 -6.45 -52.85
C LEU A 449 32.31 -7.35 -54.01
N ASN A 450 31.80 -8.60 -54.02
CA ASN A 450 32.03 -9.57 -55.08
C ASN A 450 30.70 -10.11 -55.63
N PRO A 451 30.61 -10.43 -56.93
CA PRO A 451 29.39 -10.97 -57.53
C PRO A 451 29.03 -12.39 -57.04
N LYS A 452 29.97 -13.09 -56.40
CA LYS A 452 29.76 -14.40 -55.76
C LYS A 452 30.26 -14.34 -54.32
N ILE A 453 29.34 -14.08 -53.39
CA ILE A 453 29.58 -14.14 -51.95
C ILE A 453 28.81 -15.31 -51.33
N PRO A 454 29.36 -15.99 -50.32
CA PRO A 454 28.66 -17.04 -49.60
C PRO A 454 27.58 -16.44 -48.69
N VAL A 455 26.31 -16.72 -48.97
CA VAL A 455 25.17 -16.25 -48.17
C VAL A 455 24.33 -17.44 -47.73
N ILE A 456 23.96 -17.46 -46.46
CA ILE A 456 23.03 -18.48 -45.92
C ILE A 456 21.61 -17.93 -45.98
N ASN A 457 20.67 -18.78 -46.42
CA ASN A 457 19.23 -18.49 -46.58
C ASN A 457 18.85 -17.55 -47.74
N GLY A 458 19.67 -17.50 -48.80
CA GLY A 458 19.32 -16.87 -50.08
C GLY A 458 20.29 -15.77 -50.51
N PRO A 459 20.11 -15.15 -51.69
CA PRO A 459 20.99 -14.07 -52.13
C PRO A 459 20.78 -12.80 -51.30
N VAL A 460 21.82 -11.96 -51.21
CA VAL A 460 21.72 -10.63 -50.59
C VAL A 460 20.83 -9.73 -51.44
N PRO A 461 19.77 -9.13 -50.87
CA PRO A 461 18.95 -8.15 -51.57
C PRO A 461 19.71 -6.84 -51.77
N THR A 462 19.78 -6.37 -53.01
CA THR A 462 20.49 -5.12 -53.39
C THR A 462 19.53 -3.99 -53.79
N THR A 463 18.25 -4.30 -53.97
CA THR A 463 17.26 -3.35 -54.53
C THR A 463 16.52 -2.54 -53.48
N HIS A 464 16.47 -3.01 -52.25
CA HIS A 464 15.71 -2.42 -51.14
C HIS A 464 16.48 -2.58 -49.83
N PRO A 465 16.21 -1.70 -48.83
CA PRO A 465 16.93 -1.74 -47.57
C PRO A 465 16.49 -2.94 -46.72
N VAL A 466 17.45 -3.53 -46.02
CA VAL A 466 17.26 -4.61 -45.05
C VAL A 466 17.50 -4.12 -43.65
N LEU A 467 16.89 -4.79 -42.67
CA LEU A 467 17.06 -4.47 -41.26
C LEU A 467 18.31 -5.17 -40.72
N VAL A 468 19.19 -4.40 -40.08
CA VAL A 468 20.34 -4.94 -39.35
C VAL A 468 20.22 -4.55 -37.89
N PHE A 469 20.45 -5.52 -37.02
CA PHE A 469 20.63 -5.28 -35.59
C PHE A 469 22.13 -5.19 -35.32
N GLN A 470 22.55 -4.18 -34.55
CA GLN A 470 23.94 -3.86 -34.16
C GLN A 470 24.92 -5.02 -34.40
N ALA A 471 25.66 -4.96 -35.52
CA ALA A 471 26.54 -6.03 -35.94
C ALA A 471 27.68 -6.23 -34.93
N SER A 472 27.88 -7.46 -34.48
CA SER A 472 28.97 -7.86 -33.59
C SER A 472 29.75 -9.02 -34.21
N GLY A 473 31.07 -8.87 -34.31
CA GLY A 473 31.97 -9.88 -34.88
C GLY A 473 32.09 -9.86 -36.42
N ASP A 474 32.53 -10.99 -36.98
CA ASP A 474 32.89 -11.11 -38.41
C ASP A 474 31.70 -11.40 -39.33
N THR A 475 30.51 -11.63 -38.76
CA THR A 475 29.29 -11.96 -39.49
C THR A 475 28.22 -10.90 -39.27
N VAL A 476 27.57 -10.48 -40.34
CA VAL A 476 26.41 -9.60 -40.29
C VAL A 476 25.16 -10.42 -40.57
N TRP A 477 24.16 -10.26 -39.71
CA TRP A 477 22.82 -10.79 -39.92
C TRP A 477 21.94 -9.70 -40.51
N LEU A 478 21.36 -9.99 -41.67
CA LEU A 478 20.43 -9.10 -42.39
C LEU A 478 19.04 -9.70 -42.29
N TRP A 479 18.02 -8.89 -42.01
CA TRP A 479 16.63 -9.31 -42.06
C TRP A 479 15.91 -8.60 -43.20
N ASP A 480 15.39 -9.38 -44.14
CA ASP A 480 14.77 -8.88 -45.36
C ASP A 480 13.26 -8.59 -45.14
N PRO A 481 12.81 -7.33 -45.23
CA PRO A 481 11.40 -6.97 -45.05
C PRO A 481 10.48 -7.39 -46.21
N ASP A 482 11.00 -7.94 -47.31
CA ASP A 482 10.20 -8.26 -48.49
C ASP A 482 9.17 -9.37 -48.19
N PRO A 483 7.86 -9.11 -48.36
CA PRO A 483 6.83 -10.13 -48.18
C PRO A 483 6.97 -11.32 -49.15
N ALA A 484 7.76 -11.21 -50.23
CA ALA A 484 8.04 -12.32 -51.14
C ALA A 484 8.75 -13.51 -50.47
N ARG A 485 9.42 -13.31 -49.32
CA ARG A 485 10.06 -14.38 -48.55
C ARG A 485 9.11 -15.26 -47.74
N GLY A 486 7.82 -14.91 -47.70
CA GLY A 486 6.77 -15.71 -47.08
C GLY A 486 6.18 -15.05 -45.84
N LYS A 487 5.33 -15.81 -45.13
CA LYS A 487 4.65 -15.35 -43.91
C LYS A 487 5.47 -15.60 -42.63
N ASP A 488 6.44 -16.50 -42.71
CA ASP A 488 7.29 -16.87 -41.58
C ASP A 488 8.48 -15.92 -41.49
N THR A 489 8.34 -14.89 -40.67
CA THR A 489 9.30 -13.77 -40.55
C THR A 489 10.67 -14.21 -40.03
N SER A 490 10.77 -15.37 -39.37
CA SER A 490 12.04 -15.94 -38.92
C SER A 490 12.94 -16.36 -40.09
N ARG A 491 12.35 -16.75 -41.24
CA ARG A 491 13.09 -17.20 -42.43
C ARG A 491 13.65 -16.05 -43.29
N HIS A 492 13.35 -14.82 -42.89
CA HIS A 492 13.81 -13.63 -43.59
C HIS A 492 15.25 -13.23 -43.19
N ALA A 493 15.81 -13.89 -42.16
CA ALA A 493 17.21 -13.72 -41.77
C ALA A 493 18.18 -14.36 -42.77
N LEU A 494 19.19 -13.56 -43.14
CA LEU A 494 20.31 -13.89 -43.99
C LEU A 494 21.60 -13.72 -43.19
N ARG A 495 22.56 -14.63 -43.40
CA ARG A 495 23.89 -14.51 -42.80
C ARG A 495 24.92 -14.25 -43.89
N VAL A 496 25.69 -13.18 -43.72
CA VAL A 496 26.83 -12.82 -44.57
C VAL A 496 28.05 -12.51 -43.71
N ARG A 497 29.25 -12.58 -44.30
CA ARG A 497 30.44 -12.06 -43.63
C ARG A 497 30.52 -10.56 -43.80
N ALA A 498 30.97 -9.86 -42.76
CA ALA A 498 31.14 -8.41 -42.79
C ALA A 498 32.14 -7.95 -43.87
N GLU A 499 33.17 -8.77 -44.13
CA GLU A 499 34.19 -8.51 -45.15
C GLU A 499 33.69 -8.61 -46.60
N ASP A 500 32.53 -9.24 -46.83
CA ASP A 500 31.98 -9.51 -48.17
C ASP A 500 30.97 -8.46 -48.63
N VAL A 501 30.55 -7.55 -47.74
CA VAL A 501 29.47 -6.60 -47.99
C VAL A 501 29.80 -5.19 -47.48
N GLN A 502 29.38 -4.18 -48.24
CA GLN A 502 29.38 -2.80 -47.80
C GLN A 502 27.97 -2.40 -47.37
N LEU A 503 27.85 -1.89 -46.14
CA LEU A 503 26.58 -1.40 -45.59
C LEU A 503 26.52 0.12 -45.73
N ALA A 504 25.49 0.62 -46.43
CA ALA A 504 25.19 2.04 -46.52
C ALA A 504 23.88 2.34 -45.78
N ALA A 505 23.76 3.53 -45.20
CA ALA A 505 22.52 3.96 -44.56
C ALA A 505 21.32 3.86 -45.51
N GLY A 506 20.31 3.09 -45.11
CA GLY A 506 19.09 2.85 -45.88
C GLY A 506 17.89 3.60 -45.30
N GLY A 507 17.09 4.21 -46.15
CA GLY A 507 15.82 4.83 -45.75
C GLY A 507 14.84 4.84 -46.92
N GLY A 508 13.55 4.64 -46.63
CA GLY A 508 12.52 4.45 -47.66
C GLY A 508 12.43 3.00 -48.15
N ARG A 509 11.87 2.78 -49.35
CA ARG A 509 11.55 1.43 -49.89
C ARG A 509 12.54 0.91 -50.94
N ARG A 510 13.55 1.69 -51.33
CA ARG A 510 14.50 1.34 -52.38
C ARG A 510 15.90 1.79 -52.00
N CYS A 511 16.89 1.01 -52.39
CA CYS A 511 18.29 1.42 -52.34
C CYS A 511 18.62 2.25 -53.57
N ARG A 512 19.38 3.34 -53.37
CA ARG A 512 19.94 4.09 -54.51
C ARG A 512 21.11 3.26 -55.06
N ALA A 513 21.04 2.99 -56.35
CA ALA A 513 22.10 2.31 -57.10
C ALA A 513 23.39 3.13 -57.10
#